data_AF-A0AAU9Q0Z8-F1
#
_entry.id   AF-A0AAU9Q0Z8-F1
#
_cell.length_a   1.000
_cell.length_b   1.000
_cell.length_c   1.000
_cell.angle_alpha   90.00
_cell.angle_beta   90.00
_cell.angle_gamma   90.00
#
_symmetry.space_group_name_H-M   'P 1'
#
loop_
_entity.id
_entity.type
_entity.pdbx_description
1 polymer ?
#
loop_
_entity_poly.entity_id
_entity_poly.type
_entity_poly.pdbx_seq_one_letter_code
_entity_poly.pdbx_strand_id
1 'polypeptide(L)'
;MGRSKSKSTSTNNTTNVSGQNAIDGDNLGVALSGVNNSTINANMTMTDHGAIDAALALGEEAFHLGGEMIDSNERVTLEAMDMNRDMAETAIDEVADFAGASLSTYASTNSENLNMLAGLAGNQAAQNSKNLESMMELAKFNKDGGQVETSKMMMAVAIVLVLMLGFVMVKR
;
A
#
# COMPACT_ATOMS: atom_id res chain seq x y z
N MET A 1 30.34 77.17 -78.99
CA MET A 1 30.39 76.57 -77.64
C MET A 1 29.50 77.44 -76.75
N GLY A 2 28.22 77.16 -76.55
CA GLY A 2 27.64 76.08 -75.75
C GLY A 2 26.69 76.73 -74.73
N ARG A 3 25.49 77.14 -75.18
CA ARG A 3 24.49 77.86 -74.37
C ARG A 3 23.76 76.87 -73.46
N SER A 4 24.06 76.87 -72.17
CA SER A 4 23.25 76.15 -71.17
C SER A 4 22.19 77.09 -70.60
N LYS A 5 20.99 77.08 -71.19
CA LYS A 5 19.78 77.62 -70.52
C LYS A 5 19.10 76.47 -69.80
N SER A 6 19.36 76.32 -68.51
CA SER A 6 18.55 75.44 -67.66
C SER A 6 17.29 76.21 -67.24
N LYS A 7 16.14 75.85 -67.80
CA LYS A 7 14.83 76.30 -67.32
C LYS A 7 14.17 75.09 -66.66
N SER A 8 14.29 74.99 -65.35
CA SER A 8 13.48 74.10 -64.53
C SER A 8 12.18 74.81 -64.18
N THR A 9 11.09 74.46 -64.86
CA THR A 9 9.73 74.82 -64.44
C THR A 9 9.25 73.77 -63.43
N SER A 10 9.18 74.16 -62.16
CA SER A 10 8.51 73.38 -61.12
C SER A 10 7.11 73.94 -60.94
N THR A 11 6.09 73.13 -61.18
CA THR A 11 4.69 73.46 -60.90
C THR A 11 4.35 72.93 -59.52
N ASN A 12 4.34 73.82 -58.52
CA ASN A 12 3.91 73.49 -57.16
C ASN A 12 2.39 73.69 -57.05
N ASN A 13 1.63 72.60 -56.86
CA ASN A 13 0.24 72.68 -56.46
C ASN A 13 0.18 72.68 -54.92
N THR A 14 -0.16 73.82 -54.32
CA THR A 14 -0.32 73.94 -52.86
C THR A 14 -1.79 73.80 -52.50
N THR A 15 -2.18 72.68 -51.87
CA THR A 15 -3.45 72.56 -51.17
C THR A 15 -3.17 72.62 -49.68
N ASN A 16 -3.52 73.75 -49.06
CA ASN A 16 -3.28 73.99 -47.65
C ASN A 16 -4.29 73.20 -46.82
N VAL A 17 -3.87 72.10 -46.19
CA VAL A 17 -4.70 71.39 -45.22
C VAL A 17 -4.17 71.73 -43.82
N SER A 18 -4.99 72.45 -43.05
CA SER A 18 -4.65 72.82 -41.67
C SER A 18 -4.47 71.56 -40.84
N GLY A 19 -3.23 71.30 -40.39
CA GLY A 19 -2.86 70.08 -39.65
C GLY A 19 -1.62 69.36 -40.18
N GLN A 20 -0.70 70.04 -40.87
CA GLN A 20 0.52 69.43 -41.39
C GLN A 20 1.63 69.40 -40.32
N ASN A 21 2.08 68.20 -39.93
CA ASN A 21 3.27 68.00 -39.10
C ASN A 21 4.50 68.45 -39.90
N ALA A 22 5.17 69.50 -39.43
CA ALA A 22 6.47 69.88 -39.95
C ALA A 22 7.49 68.81 -39.53
N ILE A 23 7.97 68.01 -40.49
CA ILE A 23 9.07 67.06 -40.27
C ILE A 23 10.28 67.64 -41.00
N ASP A 24 11.25 68.12 -40.22
CA ASP A 24 12.50 68.70 -40.74
C ASP A 24 13.64 67.68 -40.59
N GLY A 25 14.14 67.14 -41.70
CA GLY A 25 15.17 66.09 -41.76
C GLY A 25 14.95 65.05 -42.85
N ASP A 26 15.91 64.13 -43.05
CA ASP A 26 15.83 63.00 -44.00
C ASP A 26 14.83 61.94 -43.48
N ASN A 27 13.55 62.18 -43.73
CA ASN A 27 12.48 61.27 -43.35
C ASN A 27 12.26 60.22 -44.44
N LEU A 28 13.00 59.12 -44.36
CA LEU A 28 12.83 57.94 -45.24
C LEU A 28 11.57 57.11 -44.90
N GLY A 29 10.70 57.59 -43.99
CA GLY A 29 9.40 57.00 -43.66
C GLY A 29 8.22 57.74 -44.31
N VAL A 30 7.03 57.13 -44.27
CA VAL A 30 5.79 57.73 -44.79
C VAL A 30 5.23 58.74 -43.78
N ALA A 31 5.39 60.04 -44.04
CA ALA A 31 4.71 61.09 -43.28
C ALA A 31 3.27 61.27 -43.78
N LEU A 32 2.29 60.91 -42.98
CA LEU A 32 0.88 61.10 -43.29
C LEU A 32 0.32 62.27 -42.46
N SER A 33 -0.05 63.36 -43.12
CA SER A 33 -0.50 64.56 -42.42
C SER A 33 -1.57 65.31 -43.22
N GLY A 34 -2.59 65.84 -42.53
CA GLY A 34 -3.69 66.58 -43.16
C GLY A 34 -4.77 65.72 -43.85
N VAL A 35 -4.92 64.43 -43.56
CA VAL A 35 -5.97 63.58 -44.16
C VAL A 35 -7.30 63.70 -43.41
N ASN A 36 -8.00 64.81 -43.62
CA ASN A 36 -9.40 64.96 -43.23
C ASN A 36 -10.29 64.22 -44.26
N ASN A 37 -11.24 63.39 -43.78
CA ASN A 37 -12.10 62.52 -44.61
C ASN A 37 -11.36 61.43 -45.43
N SER A 38 -10.22 60.92 -44.95
CA SER A 38 -9.52 59.81 -45.61
C SER A 38 -9.86 58.47 -44.96
N THR A 39 -9.99 57.43 -45.78
CA THR A 39 -10.22 56.03 -45.36
C THR A 39 -9.15 55.53 -44.39
N ILE A 40 -7.97 56.15 -44.35
CA ILE A 40 -6.90 55.81 -43.41
C ILE A 40 -7.26 56.20 -41.97
N ASN A 41 -7.93 57.34 -41.75
CA ASN A 41 -8.41 57.76 -40.43
C ASN A 41 -9.60 56.88 -40.00
N ALA A 42 -10.56 56.67 -40.89
CA ALA A 42 -11.70 55.79 -40.63
C ALA A 42 -11.31 54.32 -40.35
N ASN A 43 -10.30 53.79 -41.04
CA ASN A 43 -9.82 52.42 -40.84
C ASN A 43 -8.95 52.29 -39.57
N MET A 44 -8.22 53.34 -39.16
CA MET A 44 -7.53 53.35 -37.86
C MET A 44 -8.53 53.35 -36.70
N THR A 45 -9.58 54.17 -36.74
CA THR A 45 -10.61 54.18 -35.69
C THR A 45 -11.45 52.90 -35.66
N MET A 46 -11.61 52.21 -36.80
CA MET A 46 -12.34 50.92 -36.86
C MET A 46 -11.50 49.70 -36.46
N THR A 47 -10.16 49.75 -36.55
CA THR A 47 -9.28 48.62 -36.18
C THR A 47 -9.30 48.36 -34.68
N ASP A 48 -9.55 49.39 -33.86
CA ASP A 48 -9.54 49.28 -32.39
C ASP A 48 -10.72 48.47 -31.85
N HIS A 49 -11.91 48.56 -32.45
CA HIS A 49 -13.11 47.87 -31.91
C HIS A 49 -13.07 46.35 -32.10
N GLY A 50 -12.69 45.86 -33.28
CA GLY A 50 -12.61 44.42 -33.52
C GLY A 50 -11.51 43.73 -32.70
N ALA A 51 -10.40 44.45 -32.44
CA ALA A 51 -9.34 43.95 -31.57
C ALA A 51 -9.78 43.88 -30.10
N ILE A 52 -10.55 44.86 -29.62
CA ILE A 52 -11.11 44.87 -28.26
C ILE A 52 -12.16 43.76 -28.09
N ASP A 53 -13.07 43.58 -29.05
CA ASP A 53 -14.07 42.51 -29.00
C ASP A 53 -13.42 41.12 -29.02
N ALA A 54 -12.39 40.92 -29.85
CA ALA A 54 -11.62 39.69 -29.85
C ALA A 54 -10.87 39.45 -28.52
N ALA A 55 -10.33 40.51 -27.90
CA ALA A 55 -9.68 40.41 -26.60
C ALA A 55 -10.69 40.09 -25.48
N LEU A 56 -11.90 40.66 -25.52
CA LEU A 56 -12.97 40.35 -24.57
C LEU A 56 -13.45 38.91 -24.73
N ALA A 57 -13.69 38.45 -25.96
CA ALA A 57 -14.07 37.06 -26.24
C ALA A 57 -13.00 36.06 -25.78
N LEU A 58 -11.71 36.38 -26.01
CA LEU A 58 -10.61 35.57 -25.51
C LEU A 58 -10.58 35.55 -23.97
N GLY A 59 -10.86 36.69 -23.33
CA GLY A 59 -10.95 36.79 -21.87
C GLY A 59 -12.09 35.94 -21.30
N GLU A 60 -13.27 35.99 -21.91
CA GLU A 60 -14.43 35.19 -21.52
C GLU A 60 -14.15 33.69 -21.64
N GLU A 61 -13.58 33.25 -22.77
CA GLU A 61 -13.19 31.85 -22.98
C GLU A 61 -12.10 31.42 -21.98
N ALA A 62 -11.14 32.28 -21.68
CA ALA A 62 -10.11 31.99 -20.68
C ALA A 62 -10.69 31.85 -19.27
N PHE A 63 -11.68 32.66 -18.90
CA PHE A 63 -12.39 32.51 -17.62
C PHE A 63 -13.24 31.25 -17.59
N HIS A 64 -13.93 30.92 -18.69
CA HIS A 64 -14.72 29.70 -18.80
C HIS A 64 -13.84 28.45 -18.67
N LEU A 65 -12.75 28.40 -19.43
CA LEU A 65 -11.74 27.34 -19.31
C LEU A 65 -11.15 27.27 -17.89
N GLY A 66 -10.86 28.43 -17.27
CA GLY A 66 -10.39 28.50 -15.90
C GLY A 66 -11.37 27.87 -14.90
N GLY A 67 -12.66 28.14 -15.06
CA GLY A 67 -13.73 27.51 -14.28
C GLY A 67 -13.80 26.00 -14.48
N GLU A 68 -13.84 25.53 -15.73
CA GLU A 68 -13.88 24.10 -16.04
C GLU A 68 -12.64 23.35 -15.51
N MET A 69 -11.45 23.98 -15.55
CA MET A 69 -10.23 23.41 -14.99
C MET A 69 -10.30 23.30 -13.47
N ILE A 70 -10.87 24.29 -12.77
CA ILE A 70 -11.05 24.24 -11.31
C ILE A 70 -12.05 23.13 -10.95
N ASP A 71 -13.19 23.06 -11.62
CA ASP A 71 -14.22 22.03 -11.38
C ASP A 71 -13.68 20.62 -11.64
N SER A 72 -12.90 20.46 -12.72
CA SER A 72 -12.24 19.20 -13.04
C SER A 72 -11.22 18.81 -11.97
N ASN A 73 -10.43 19.77 -11.49
CA ASN A 73 -9.43 19.53 -10.45
C ASN A 73 -10.10 19.18 -9.10
N GLU A 74 -11.19 19.85 -8.74
CA GLU A 74 -12.00 19.53 -7.57
C GLU A 74 -12.51 18.09 -7.66
N ARG A 75 -13.12 17.71 -8.79
CA ARG A 75 -13.63 16.34 -9.00
C ARG A 75 -12.53 15.29 -8.88
N VAL A 76 -11.39 15.49 -9.54
CA VAL A 76 -10.25 14.55 -9.47
C VAL A 76 -9.71 14.46 -8.05
N THR A 77 -9.65 15.58 -7.33
CA THR A 77 -9.19 15.61 -5.94
C THR A 77 -10.15 14.84 -5.03
N LEU A 78 -11.46 15.05 -5.16
CA LEU A 78 -12.47 14.33 -4.39
C LEU A 78 -12.44 12.82 -4.68
N GLU A 79 -12.36 12.43 -5.94
CA GLU A 79 -12.27 11.01 -6.34
C GLU A 79 -10.98 10.36 -5.81
N ALA A 80 -9.85 11.07 -5.83
CA ALA A 80 -8.61 10.60 -5.23
C ALA A 80 -8.69 10.49 -3.71
N MET A 81 -9.42 11.37 -3.04
CA MET A 81 -9.65 11.29 -1.59
C MET A 81 -10.54 10.10 -1.23
N ASP A 82 -11.61 9.85 -2.00
CA ASP A 82 -12.50 8.70 -1.79
C ASP A 82 -11.75 7.38 -2.02
N MET A 83 -10.99 7.26 -3.12
CA MET A 83 -10.14 6.08 -3.35
C MET A 83 -9.14 5.85 -2.22
N ASN A 84 -8.49 6.91 -1.71
CA ASN A 84 -7.57 6.78 -0.58
C ASN A 84 -8.27 6.31 0.70
N ARG A 85 -9.50 6.80 0.94
CA ARG A 85 -10.31 6.38 2.09
C ARG A 85 -10.66 4.90 1.99
N ASP A 86 -11.15 4.46 0.83
CA ASP A 86 -11.54 3.07 0.59
C ASP A 86 -10.34 2.12 0.71
N MET A 87 -9.18 2.54 0.18
CA MET A 87 -7.93 1.79 0.36
C MET A 87 -7.51 1.70 1.82
N ALA A 88 -7.64 2.79 2.59
CA ALA A 88 -7.29 2.79 4.01
C ALA A 88 -8.23 1.88 4.81
N GLU A 89 -9.54 1.91 4.54
CA GLU A 89 -10.53 1.04 5.18
C GLU A 89 -10.26 -0.43 4.86
N THR A 90 -10.06 -0.76 3.58
CA THR A 90 -9.72 -2.13 3.15
C THR A 90 -8.43 -2.63 3.80
N ALA A 91 -7.39 -1.80 3.85
CA ALA A 91 -6.12 -2.18 4.47
C ALA A 91 -6.25 -2.41 5.98
N ILE A 92 -7.08 -1.64 6.68
CA ILE A 92 -7.34 -1.83 8.11
C ILE A 92 -8.07 -3.16 8.34
N ASP A 93 -9.09 -3.45 7.54
CA ASP A 93 -9.86 -4.69 7.64
C ASP A 93 -8.99 -5.92 7.35
N GLU A 94 -8.19 -5.90 6.29
CA GLU A 94 -7.27 -7.00 5.97
C GLU A 94 -6.23 -7.24 7.08
N VAL A 95 -5.71 -6.17 7.70
CA VAL A 95 -4.78 -6.28 8.83
C VAL A 95 -5.47 -6.88 10.05
N ALA A 96 -6.70 -6.46 10.34
CA ALA A 96 -7.49 -7.00 11.45
C ALA A 96 -7.78 -8.50 11.26
N ASP A 97 -8.20 -8.90 10.06
CA ASP A 97 -8.47 -10.28 9.70
C ASP A 97 -7.21 -11.14 9.75
N PHE A 98 -6.10 -10.66 9.21
CA PHE A 98 -4.81 -11.34 9.28
C PHE A 98 -4.35 -11.54 10.73
N ALA A 99 -4.47 -10.51 11.57
CA ALA A 99 -4.12 -10.59 12.99
C ALA A 99 -5.02 -11.59 13.73
N GLY A 100 -6.33 -11.57 13.46
CA GLY A 100 -7.30 -12.51 14.01
C GLY A 100 -7.00 -13.96 13.63
N ALA A 101 -6.76 -14.22 12.33
CA ALA A 101 -6.42 -15.53 11.82
C ALA A 101 -5.09 -16.05 12.38
N SER A 102 -4.08 -15.19 12.45
CA SER A 102 -2.76 -15.53 13.01
C SER A 102 -2.85 -15.87 14.50
N LEU A 103 -3.60 -15.07 15.27
CA LEU A 103 -3.82 -15.33 16.70
C LEU A 103 -4.60 -16.62 16.93
N SER A 104 -5.66 -16.87 16.14
CA SER A 104 -6.45 -18.10 16.20
C SER A 104 -5.58 -19.33 15.91
N THR A 105 -4.76 -19.27 14.85
CA THR A 105 -3.81 -20.33 14.49
C THR A 105 -2.83 -20.58 15.63
N TYR A 106 -2.21 -19.53 16.16
CA TYR A 106 -1.26 -19.64 17.27
C TYR A 106 -1.92 -20.24 18.53
N ALA A 107 -3.11 -19.79 18.90
CA ALA A 107 -3.85 -20.30 20.04
C ALA A 107 -4.21 -21.79 19.87
N SER A 108 -4.63 -22.19 18.66
CA SER A 108 -4.93 -23.59 18.34
C SER A 108 -3.68 -24.47 18.44
N THR A 109 -2.58 -24.09 17.79
CA THR A 109 -1.32 -24.84 17.85
C THR A 109 -0.76 -24.91 19.27
N ASN A 110 -0.83 -23.81 20.03
CA ASN A 110 -0.39 -23.82 21.42
C ASN A 110 -1.26 -24.74 22.29
N SER A 111 -2.58 -24.74 22.09
CA SER A 111 -3.50 -25.64 22.80
C SER A 111 -3.22 -27.10 22.48
N GLU A 112 -2.96 -27.42 21.21
CA GLU A 112 -2.58 -28.77 20.77
C GLU A 112 -1.24 -29.21 21.39
N ASN A 113 -0.24 -28.33 21.38
CA ASN A 113 1.05 -28.58 22.02
C ASN A 113 0.91 -28.83 23.53
N LEU A 114 0.09 -28.03 24.23
CA LEU A 114 -0.19 -28.23 25.65
C LEU A 114 -0.90 -29.57 25.90
N ASN A 115 -1.86 -29.94 25.05
CA ASN A 115 -2.57 -31.21 25.17
C ASN A 115 -1.62 -32.40 24.92
N MET A 116 -0.73 -32.29 23.95
CA MET A 116 0.30 -33.28 23.68
C MET A 116 1.28 -33.39 24.85
N LEU A 117 1.74 -32.28 25.41
CA LEU A 117 2.59 -32.23 26.61
C LEU A 117 1.89 -32.88 27.81
N ALA A 118 0.61 -32.58 28.02
CA ALA A 118 -0.19 -33.19 29.09
C ALA A 118 -0.32 -34.71 28.89
N GLY A 119 -0.55 -35.16 27.65
CA GLY A 119 -0.60 -36.58 27.30
C GLY A 119 0.74 -37.29 27.49
N LEU A 120 1.85 -36.67 27.10
CA LEU A 120 3.21 -37.20 27.31
C LEU A 120 3.55 -37.26 28.81
N ALA A 121 3.24 -36.22 29.57
CA ALA A 121 3.44 -36.17 31.02
C ALA A 121 2.60 -37.24 31.73
N GLY A 122 1.33 -37.42 31.34
CA GLY A 122 0.46 -38.46 31.87
C GLY A 122 0.99 -39.87 31.57
N ASN A 123 1.44 -40.11 30.34
CA ASN A 123 2.05 -41.38 29.95
C ASN A 123 3.37 -41.65 30.68
N GLN A 124 4.22 -40.63 30.86
CA GLN A 124 5.44 -40.75 31.66
C GLN A 124 5.13 -41.04 33.13
N ALA A 125 4.14 -40.37 33.73
CA ALA A 125 3.73 -40.65 35.11
C ALA A 125 3.23 -42.09 35.27
N ALA A 126 2.40 -42.57 34.33
CA ALA A 126 1.89 -43.94 34.33
C ALA A 126 3.02 -44.97 34.14
N GLN A 127 3.95 -44.72 33.21
CA GLN A 127 5.12 -45.59 32.99
C GLN A 127 6.06 -45.59 34.21
N ASN A 128 6.31 -44.43 34.81
CA ASN A 128 7.12 -44.32 36.01
C ASN A 128 6.48 -45.06 37.20
N SER A 129 5.16 -44.98 37.36
CA SER A 129 4.44 -45.74 38.40
C SER A 129 4.59 -47.25 38.20
N LYS A 130 4.44 -47.75 36.96
CA LYS A 130 4.66 -49.17 36.64
C LYS A 130 6.09 -49.60 36.90
N ASN A 131 7.07 -48.81 36.47
CA ASN A 131 8.48 -49.11 36.71
C ASN A 131 8.81 -49.15 38.20
N LEU A 132 8.28 -48.22 38.99
CA LEU A 132 8.44 -48.20 40.45
C LEU A 132 7.77 -49.40 41.12
N GLU A 133 6.59 -49.82 40.64
CA GLU A 133 5.89 -51.00 41.14
C GLU A 133 6.71 -52.28 40.89
N SER A 134 7.21 -52.48 39.66
CA SER A 134 8.11 -53.60 39.34
C SER A 134 9.39 -53.58 40.18
N MET A 135 9.99 -52.40 40.39
CA MET A 135 11.15 -52.25 41.28
C MET A 135 10.80 -52.59 42.74
N MET A 136 9.62 -52.21 43.22
CA MET A 136 9.16 -52.52 44.57
C MET A 136 8.89 -54.02 44.74
N GLU A 137 8.31 -54.66 43.73
CA GLU A 137 8.09 -56.10 43.70
C GLU A 137 9.42 -56.87 43.70
N LEU A 138 10.38 -56.48 42.86
CA LEU A 138 11.75 -57.00 42.88
C LEU A 138 12.43 -56.79 44.24
N ALA A 139 12.25 -55.63 44.87
CA ALA A 139 12.80 -55.33 46.18
C ALA A 139 12.15 -56.17 47.29
N LYS A 140 10.82 -56.37 47.27
CA LYS A 140 10.11 -57.26 48.19
C LYS A 140 10.54 -58.71 48.00
N PHE A 141 10.65 -59.18 46.76
CA PHE A 141 11.13 -60.52 46.44
C PHE A 141 12.56 -60.75 46.94
N ASN A 142 13.47 -59.78 46.74
CA ASN A 142 14.83 -59.82 47.29
C ASN A 142 14.86 -59.73 48.82
N LYS A 143 13.95 -58.96 49.44
CA LYS A 143 13.88 -58.80 50.90
C LYS A 143 13.31 -60.03 51.60
N ASP A 144 12.34 -60.69 51.00
CA ASP A 144 11.81 -61.99 51.43
C ASP A 144 12.68 -63.17 50.91
N GLY A 145 13.74 -62.86 50.15
CA GLY A 145 14.76 -63.80 49.66
C GLY A 145 14.24 -64.94 48.78
N GLY A 146 13.03 -64.82 48.22
CA GLY A 146 12.32 -65.95 47.60
C GLY A 146 12.03 -67.11 48.56
N GLN A 147 12.30 -66.96 49.87
CA GLN A 147 12.21 -68.02 50.87
C GLN A 147 10.78 -68.45 51.11
N VAL A 148 9.77 -67.59 50.92
CA VAL A 148 8.38 -67.96 51.22
C VAL A 148 7.83 -68.99 50.23
N GLU A 149 8.18 -68.88 48.95
CA GLU A 149 7.81 -69.90 47.95
C GLU A 149 8.68 -71.15 48.03
N THR A 150 10.00 -71.00 48.19
CA THR A 150 10.89 -72.16 48.37
C THR A 150 10.62 -72.89 49.68
N SER A 151 10.22 -72.21 50.75
CA SER A 151 9.83 -72.82 52.03
C SER A 151 8.56 -73.66 51.88
N LYS A 152 7.51 -73.14 51.22
CA LYS A 152 6.29 -73.92 50.96
C LYS A 152 6.58 -75.17 50.12
N MET A 153 7.40 -75.03 49.08
CA MET A 153 7.77 -76.13 48.20
C MET A 153 8.68 -77.15 48.91
N MET A 154 9.63 -76.69 49.72
CA MET A 154 10.51 -77.53 50.52
C MET A 154 9.75 -78.26 51.63
N MET A 155 8.74 -77.62 52.26
CA MET A 155 7.86 -78.25 53.23
C MET A 155 7.01 -79.35 52.58
N ALA A 156 6.46 -79.11 51.38
CA ALA A 156 5.73 -80.12 50.63
C ALA A 156 6.62 -81.31 50.23
N VAL A 157 7.83 -81.06 49.74
CA VAL A 157 8.81 -82.11 49.39
C VAL A 157 9.24 -82.89 50.64
N ALA A 158 9.45 -82.22 51.78
CA ALA A 158 9.78 -82.87 53.04
C ALA A 158 8.67 -83.81 53.53
N ILE A 159 7.40 -83.39 53.44
CA ILE A 159 6.25 -84.24 53.79
C ILE A 159 6.20 -85.49 52.89
N VAL A 160 6.40 -85.33 51.57
CA VAL A 160 6.42 -86.46 50.62
C VAL A 160 7.57 -87.42 50.93
N LEU A 161 8.76 -86.93 51.25
CA LEU A 161 9.90 -87.76 51.63
C LEU A 161 9.66 -88.54 52.92
N VAL A 162 9.05 -87.92 53.93
CA VAL A 162 8.68 -88.60 55.18
C VAL A 162 7.66 -89.72 54.94
N LEU A 163 6.66 -89.47 54.09
CA LEU A 163 5.68 -90.50 53.71
C LEU A 163 6.33 -91.66 52.94
N MET A 164 7.23 -91.36 52.01
CA MET A 164 8.00 -92.38 51.27
C MET A 164 8.89 -93.22 52.18
N LEU A 165 9.62 -92.59 53.11
CA LEU A 165 10.47 -93.30 54.07
C LEU A 165 9.65 -94.15 55.05
N GLY A 166 8.53 -93.62 55.54
CA GLY A 166 7.59 -94.38 56.36
C GLY A 166 7.04 -95.60 55.63
N PHE A 167 6.70 -95.46 54.35
CA PHE A 167 6.26 -96.58 53.52
C PHE A 167 7.36 -97.64 53.31
N VAL A 168 8.60 -97.23 53.07
CA VAL A 168 9.74 -98.16 52.91
C VAL A 168 10.10 -98.88 54.20
N MET A 169 9.99 -98.22 55.36
CA MET A 169 10.20 -98.87 56.67
C MET A 169 9.10 -99.86 57.04
N VAL A 170 7.84 -99.59 56.66
CA VAL A 170 6.70 -100.51 56.92
C VAL A 170 6.71 -101.72 55.96
N LYS A 171 7.40 -101.61 54.81
CA LYS A 171 7.49 -102.67 53.80
C LYS A 171 8.74 -103.57 53.95
N ARG A 172 9.55 -103.37 54.99
CA ARG A 172 10.61 -104.29 55.42
C ARG A 172 10.16 -105.11 56.63
#